data_AF-A0A926YLP5-F1
#
_entry.id   AF-A0A926YLP5-F1
#
_cell.length_a   1.000
_cell.length_b   1.000
_cell.length_c   1.000
_cell.angle_alpha   90.00
_cell.angle_beta   90.00
_cell.angle_gamma   90.00
#
_symmetry.space_group_name_H-M   'P 1'
#
loop_
_entity.id
_entity.type
_entity.pdbx_description
1 polymer ?
#
loop_
_entity_poly.entity_id
_entity_poly.type
_entity_poly.pdbx_seq_one_letter_code
_entity_poly.pdbx_strand_id
1 'polypeptide(L)'
;MTDTSKKTPKFLRQISTVVLTGLILLTSAGVSKQAGLASSVPQKVVPSSKLMAQSDSLPPTVEQKVRQSASQQLKVPSQDVKIVGFTRQTWSDGCLGLGGAAESCLQAIVEGWRVEVTNGQQNLFYRTDGTANAIRLEPQPDVVTLPADVSQRLLQTVARQVRVPVSRLRVAAVKPATWDGCLGIYKPGQACTRIAISGWQAIVTGGDRSWVYHLDQAADRIVQNSTASGSRGELVPSFMPEENKPVLEANIVFQSIVSGGLMGKVTQITLTNDGVITQLISAPNIRSRPVVLKRLSQQQLKQFQQVLEAKQFRNLNGLSYLSSAAFADYPTTMLQATGSTVQYIDLEMKNLPPALRQVIQAWKKL
;
A
#
# COMPACT_ATOMS: atom_id res chain seq x y z
N MET A 1 20.15 12.13 -51.34
CA MET A 1 21.52 11.73 -51.74
C MET A 1 22.42 12.29 -50.65
N THR A 2 22.97 11.53 -49.72
CA THR A 2 23.85 10.37 -49.94
C THR A 2 23.71 9.33 -48.83
N ASP A 3 23.75 8.09 -49.28
CA ASP A 3 23.81 6.81 -48.57
C ASP A 3 25.20 6.58 -47.95
N THR A 4 25.26 6.12 -46.71
CA THR A 4 26.39 5.32 -46.21
C THR A 4 25.91 4.23 -45.27
N SER A 5 25.82 3.04 -45.86
CA SER A 5 25.65 1.71 -45.31
C SER A 5 26.85 1.19 -44.47
N LYS A 6 26.60 0.11 -43.72
CA LYS A 6 27.51 -0.92 -43.13
C LYS A 6 28.16 -0.56 -41.78
N LYS A 7 28.24 -1.43 -40.75
CA LYS A 7 28.23 -2.91 -40.65
C LYS A 7 27.90 -3.33 -39.21
N THR A 8 27.10 -4.40 -39.06
CA THR A 8 26.91 -5.18 -37.82
C THR A 8 28.01 -6.24 -37.64
N PRO A 9 28.56 -6.47 -36.43
CA PRO A 9 29.34 -7.67 -36.14
C PRO A 9 28.45 -8.76 -35.52
N LYS A 10 28.48 -9.95 -36.15
CA LYS A 10 27.96 -11.22 -35.62
C LYS A 10 28.94 -11.74 -34.57
N PHE A 11 28.48 -12.05 -33.36
CA PHE A 11 29.26 -12.83 -32.39
C PHE A 11 28.78 -14.28 -32.35
N LEU A 12 29.76 -15.17 -32.42
CA LEU A 12 29.69 -16.62 -32.56
C LEU A 12 29.06 -17.31 -31.33
N ARG A 13 28.23 -18.32 -31.60
CA ARG A 13 27.86 -19.39 -30.67
C ARG A 13 29.10 -20.21 -30.30
N GLN A 14 29.32 -20.44 -29.01
CA GLN A 14 30.07 -21.60 -28.53
C GLN A 14 29.19 -22.41 -27.57
N ILE A 15 29.04 -23.68 -27.92
CA ILE A 15 28.35 -24.73 -27.17
C ILE A 15 29.45 -25.51 -26.47
N SER A 16 29.44 -25.56 -25.15
CA SER A 16 30.29 -26.47 -24.38
C SER A 16 29.41 -27.43 -23.60
N THR A 17 29.25 -28.62 -24.17
CA THR A 17 28.79 -29.83 -23.52
C THR A 17 29.86 -30.33 -22.55
N VAL A 18 29.51 -30.52 -21.27
CA VAL A 18 30.29 -31.35 -20.35
C VAL A 18 29.39 -32.49 -19.89
N VAL A 19 29.70 -33.68 -20.41
CA VAL A 19 29.21 -34.98 -19.94
C VAL A 19 30.28 -35.51 -18.98
N LEU A 20 29.91 -35.86 -17.75
CA LEU A 20 30.70 -36.79 -16.96
C LEU A 20 29.78 -37.74 -16.18
N THR A 21 29.79 -38.97 -16.66
CA THR A 21 29.19 -40.19 -16.14
C THR A 21 30.05 -40.87 -15.09
N GLY A 22 29.41 -41.60 -14.17
CA GLY A 22 29.99 -42.69 -13.37
C GLY A 22 29.91 -42.44 -11.87
N LEU A 23 29.58 -43.39 -11.00
CA LEU A 23 29.28 -44.81 -11.16
C LEU A 23 28.62 -45.29 -9.84
N ILE A 24 27.79 -46.33 -9.95
CA ILE A 24 26.99 -47.01 -8.93
C ILE A 24 27.86 -47.88 -8.00
N LEU A 25 27.41 -48.14 -6.75
CA LEU A 25 27.37 -49.44 -6.01
C LEU A 25 26.94 -49.14 -4.53
N LEU A 26 25.73 -49.47 -4.06
CA LEU A 26 25.18 -50.74 -3.52
C LEU A 26 25.82 -51.28 -2.23
N THR A 27 24.93 -51.80 -1.35
CA THR A 27 25.09 -52.53 -0.07
C THR A 27 24.88 -51.64 1.19
N SER A 28 24.16 -52.03 2.25
CA SER A 28 23.43 -53.24 2.62
C SER A 28 22.50 -52.92 3.81
N ALA A 29 21.52 -53.79 4.06
CA ALA A 29 20.57 -53.75 5.17
C ALA A 29 21.22 -53.78 6.56
N GLY A 30 20.53 -53.16 7.54
CA GLY A 30 20.84 -53.27 8.96
C GLY A 30 19.64 -52.87 9.81
N VAL A 31 18.79 -53.85 10.14
CA VAL A 31 17.78 -53.77 11.19
C VAL A 31 18.50 -53.75 12.54
N SER A 32 18.13 -52.84 13.44
CA SER A 32 18.32 -53.10 14.87
C SER A 32 17.18 -52.55 15.71
N LYS A 33 16.53 -53.45 16.44
CA LYS A 33 15.58 -53.19 17.52
C LYS A 33 16.37 -53.09 18.83
N GLN A 34 16.18 -52.01 19.58
CA GLN A 34 16.22 -52.02 21.04
C GLN A 34 15.29 -50.89 21.50
N ALA A 35 14.10 -51.19 22.05
CA ALA A 35 13.86 -51.66 23.42
C ALA A 35 14.42 -50.67 24.45
N GLY A 36 13.51 -49.88 25.02
CA GLY A 36 13.84 -48.90 26.04
C GLY A 36 14.17 -49.54 27.39
N LEU A 37 14.95 -48.80 28.17
CA LEU A 37 14.80 -48.70 29.62
C LEU A 37 14.98 -47.23 29.97
N ALA A 38 13.91 -46.65 30.52
CA ALA A 38 13.89 -45.29 31.03
C ALA A 38 14.76 -45.19 32.29
N SER A 39 15.67 -44.21 32.32
CA SER A 39 16.27 -43.72 33.55
C SER A 39 15.67 -42.34 33.82
N SER A 40 14.77 -42.27 34.80
CA SER A 40 14.10 -41.05 35.23
C SER A 40 15.07 -40.17 36.02
N VAL A 41 15.61 -39.13 35.37
CA VAL A 41 16.19 -37.97 36.04
C VAL A 41 15.05 -36.98 36.29
N PRO A 42 14.82 -36.49 37.53
CA PRO A 42 13.80 -35.49 37.77
C PRO A 42 14.30 -34.13 37.26
N GLN A 43 14.01 -33.84 35.99
CA GLN A 43 14.11 -32.49 35.45
C GLN A 43 12.99 -31.64 36.08
N LYS A 44 13.41 -30.74 36.97
CA LYS A 44 12.59 -29.63 37.44
C LYS A 44 12.27 -28.76 36.23
N VAL A 45 11.11 -29.01 35.62
CA VAL A 45 10.56 -28.21 34.53
C VAL A 45 10.27 -26.83 35.10
N VAL A 46 11.19 -25.89 34.86
CA VAL A 46 10.86 -24.47 34.99
C VAL A 46 9.84 -24.18 33.87
N PRO A 47 8.64 -23.67 34.18
CA PRO A 47 7.67 -23.36 33.15
C PRO A 47 8.26 -22.36 32.16
N SER A 48 8.34 -22.76 30.88
CA SER A 48 8.68 -21.88 29.75
C SER A 48 7.55 -20.90 29.41
N SER A 49 6.80 -20.43 30.41
CA SER A 49 5.65 -19.53 30.24
C SER A 49 6.04 -18.05 30.14
N LYS A 50 7.34 -17.72 30.12
CA LYS A 50 7.80 -16.32 30.03
C LYS A 50 8.22 -15.87 28.61
N LEU A 51 7.95 -16.66 27.57
CA LEU A 51 8.32 -16.33 26.19
C LEU A 51 7.12 -16.32 25.23
N MET A 52 5.92 -15.93 25.68
CA MET A 52 4.74 -15.81 24.79
C MET A 52 3.82 -14.61 25.14
N ALA A 53 4.34 -13.54 25.75
CA ALA A 53 3.54 -12.38 26.19
C ALA A 53 4.20 -11.01 25.91
N GLN A 54 4.74 -10.77 24.71
CA GLN A 54 5.38 -9.49 24.35
C GLN A 54 4.93 -8.93 22.99
N SER A 55 3.64 -8.87 22.74
CA SER A 55 3.11 -8.36 21.46
C SER A 55 2.15 -7.17 21.57
N ASP A 56 2.08 -6.49 22.72
CA ASP A 56 1.26 -5.28 22.89
C ASP A 56 2.05 -4.04 23.33
N SER A 57 3.38 -4.13 23.54
CA SER A 57 4.19 -3.01 24.02
C SER A 57 5.47 -2.81 23.23
N LEU A 58 5.79 -1.54 22.97
CA LEU A 58 7.07 -1.13 22.41
C LEU A 58 8.17 -1.43 23.44
N PRO A 59 9.26 -2.13 23.08
CA PRO A 59 10.34 -2.37 24.02
C PRO A 59 10.88 -1.06 24.61
N PRO A 60 11.10 -0.95 25.93
CA PRO A 60 11.55 0.30 26.56
C PRO A 60 12.84 0.86 25.97
N THR A 61 13.72 -0.01 25.49
CA THR A 61 14.96 0.37 24.80
C THR A 61 14.69 1.05 23.46
N VAL A 62 13.71 0.56 22.70
CA VAL A 62 13.27 1.17 21.43
C VAL A 62 12.61 2.51 21.71
N GLU A 63 11.68 2.55 22.68
CA GLU A 63 11.03 3.78 23.11
C GLU A 63 12.03 4.88 23.49
N GLN A 64 12.99 4.56 24.37
CA GLN A 64 13.97 5.53 24.85
C GLN A 64 14.83 6.08 23.71
N LYS A 65 15.37 5.19 22.86
CA LYS A 65 16.26 5.61 21.77
C LYS A 65 15.51 6.38 20.68
N VAL A 66 14.25 6.03 20.39
CA VAL A 66 13.41 6.78 19.44
C VAL A 66 13.08 8.16 20.01
N ARG A 67 12.68 8.28 21.29
CA ARG A 67 12.47 9.58 21.94
C ARG A 67 13.73 10.46 21.89
N GLN A 68 14.90 9.86 22.08
CA GLN A 68 16.18 10.58 21.99
C GLN A 68 16.47 11.08 20.56
N SER A 69 16.26 10.24 19.54
CA SER A 69 16.43 10.65 18.14
C SER A 69 15.43 11.74 17.74
N ALA A 70 14.17 11.61 18.17
CA ALA A 70 13.12 12.60 17.95
C ALA A 70 13.39 13.92 18.67
N SER A 71 13.87 13.88 19.91
CA SER A 71 14.28 15.06 20.67
C SER A 71 15.31 15.91 19.92
N GLN A 72 16.32 15.26 19.30
CA GLN A 72 17.33 15.94 18.48
C GLN A 72 16.72 16.57 17.22
N GLN A 73 15.83 15.84 16.54
CA GLN A 73 15.18 16.32 15.31
C GLN A 73 14.22 17.50 15.58
N LEU A 74 13.44 17.40 16.65
CA LEU A 74 12.40 18.37 17.03
C LEU A 74 12.96 19.54 17.86
N LYS A 75 14.20 19.43 18.35
CA LYS A 75 14.86 20.38 19.25
C LYS A 75 14.06 20.66 20.52
N VAL A 76 13.49 19.60 21.12
CA VAL A 76 12.75 19.64 22.38
C VAL A 76 13.30 18.60 23.37
N PRO A 77 13.13 18.76 24.69
CA PRO A 77 13.47 17.74 25.68
C PRO A 77 12.81 16.38 25.40
N SER A 78 13.51 15.27 25.64
CA SER A 78 12.98 13.91 25.36
C SER A 78 11.70 13.56 26.12
N GLN A 79 11.47 14.21 27.27
CA GLN A 79 10.24 14.08 28.07
C GLN A 79 9.02 14.73 27.41
N ASP A 80 9.24 15.71 26.53
CA ASP A 80 8.19 16.42 25.79
C ASP A 80 7.82 15.70 24.48
N VAL A 81 8.63 14.70 24.08
CA VAL A 81 8.33 13.80 22.96
C VAL A 81 7.45 12.66 23.47
N LYS A 82 6.24 12.57 22.91
CA LYS A 82 5.27 11.51 23.19
C LYS A 82 5.28 10.49 22.07
N ILE A 83 5.34 9.20 22.41
CA ILE A 83 5.04 8.12 21.47
C ILE A 83 3.52 7.97 21.42
N VAL A 84 2.94 8.12 20.23
CA VAL A 84 1.48 8.08 20.03
C VAL A 84 1.02 6.86 19.25
N GLY A 85 1.95 6.11 18.65
CA GLY A 85 1.67 4.85 17.97
C GLY A 85 2.94 4.08 17.66
N PHE A 86 2.83 2.76 17.53
CA PHE A 86 3.91 1.91 17.04
C PHE A 86 3.37 0.62 16.45
N THR A 87 4.12 0.05 15.51
CA THR A 87 3.78 -1.20 14.82
C THR A 87 5.05 -1.99 14.55
N ARG A 88 5.03 -3.32 14.79
CA ARG A 88 6.12 -4.20 14.37
C ARG A 88 6.09 -4.37 12.84
N GLN A 89 7.23 -4.28 12.18
CA GLN A 89 7.36 -4.32 10.72
C GLN A 89 8.59 -5.14 10.29
N THR A 90 8.62 -5.52 9.01
CA THR A 90 9.80 -6.08 8.34
C THR A 90 10.23 -5.17 7.21
N TRP A 91 11.53 -4.96 7.09
CA TRP A 91 12.13 -4.04 6.12
C TRP A 91 12.88 -4.81 5.05
N SER A 92 13.01 -4.22 3.85
CA SER A 92 13.65 -4.83 2.69
C SER A 92 15.17 -5.04 2.84
N ASP A 93 15.82 -4.23 3.67
CA ASP A 93 17.27 -4.13 3.77
C ASP A 93 17.71 -3.55 5.13
N GLY A 94 19.02 -3.53 5.37
CA GLY A 94 19.66 -2.95 6.55
C GLY A 94 19.52 -1.43 6.71
N CYS A 95 19.05 -0.73 5.68
CA CYS A 95 18.66 0.68 5.77
C CYS A 95 17.18 0.85 6.09
N LEU A 96 16.51 -0.22 6.52
CA LEU A 96 15.11 -0.20 6.92
C LEU A 96 14.17 0.19 5.76
N GLY A 97 14.60 -0.10 4.52
CA GLY A 97 13.89 0.28 3.29
C GLY A 97 13.92 1.78 3.00
N LEU A 98 14.88 2.51 3.57
CA LEU A 98 15.06 3.96 3.41
C LEU A 98 16.48 4.31 2.92
N GLY A 99 17.13 3.38 2.21
CA GLY A 99 18.43 3.61 1.60
C GLY A 99 18.35 4.60 0.43
N GLY A 100 19.26 5.57 0.38
CA GLY A 100 19.41 6.46 -0.78
C GLY A 100 20.11 5.78 -1.96
N ALA A 101 20.01 6.37 -3.16
CA ALA A 101 20.61 5.80 -4.39
C ALA A 101 22.15 5.61 -4.32
N ALA A 102 22.83 6.36 -3.45
CA ALA A 102 24.27 6.28 -3.24
C ALA A 102 24.65 5.42 -2.01
N GLU A 103 23.68 4.86 -1.29
CA GLU A 103 23.91 4.15 -0.05
C GLU A 103 23.92 2.62 -0.25
N SER A 104 24.99 1.96 0.19
CA SER A 104 25.12 0.51 0.13
C SER A 104 24.50 -0.15 1.37
N CYS A 105 23.23 -0.51 1.25
CA CYS A 105 22.48 -1.18 2.33
C CYS A 105 22.70 -2.70 2.29
N LEU A 106 22.86 -3.31 3.48
CA LEU A 106 22.91 -4.77 3.60
C LEU A 106 21.62 -5.38 3.06
N GLN A 107 21.72 -6.28 2.09
CA GLN A 107 20.57 -6.91 1.43
C GLN A 107 20.04 -8.07 2.29
N ALA A 108 19.34 -7.73 3.37
CA ALA A 108 18.73 -8.67 4.30
C ALA A 108 17.41 -8.11 4.84
N ILE A 109 16.40 -8.97 4.96
CA ILE A 109 15.13 -8.58 5.59
C ILE A 109 15.39 -8.33 7.08
N VAL A 110 15.01 -7.14 7.56
CA VAL A 110 15.23 -6.74 8.97
C VAL A 110 13.90 -6.60 9.68
N GLU A 111 13.71 -7.34 10.78
CA GLU A 111 12.59 -7.11 11.68
C GLU A 111 12.81 -5.85 12.53
N GLY A 112 11.74 -5.10 12.78
CA GLY A 112 11.80 -3.96 13.67
C GLY A 112 10.48 -3.25 13.88
N TRP A 113 10.53 -1.94 14.10
CA TRP A 113 9.37 -1.15 14.51
C TRP A 113 9.21 0.11 13.67
N ARG A 114 7.97 0.45 13.32
CA ARG A 114 7.58 1.79 12.88
C ARG A 114 6.97 2.51 14.09
N VAL A 115 7.53 3.64 14.49
CA VAL A 115 7.14 4.37 15.70
C VAL A 115 6.71 5.78 15.33
N GLU A 116 5.51 6.18 15.74
CA GLU A 116 4.99 7.54 15.61
C GLU A 116 5.24 8.34 16.90
N VAL A 117 5.87 9.49 16.75
CA VAL A 117 6.15 10.43 17.84
C VAL A 117 5.55 11.79 17.57
N THR A 118 5.22 12.53 18.62
CA THR A 118 4.73 13.92 18.53
C THR A 118 5.32 14.79 19.64
N ASN A 119 5.49 16.08 19.37
CA ASN A 119 5.69 17.12 20.39
C ASN A 119 4.40 17.94 20.64
N GLY A 120 3.26 17.50 20.10
CA GLY A 120 1.99 18.23 20.13
C GLY A 120 1.78 19.21 18.97
N GLN A 121 2.83 19.54 18.20
CA GLN A 121 2.74 20.41 17.02
C GLN A 121 3.00 19.67 15.70
N GLN A 122 3.92 18.70 15.72
CA GLN A 122 4.33 17.92 14.56
C GLN A 122 4.48 16.45 14.93
N ASN A 123 4.10 15.57 14.02
CA ASN A 123 4.29 14.12 14.14
C ASN A 123 5.42 13.67 13.22
N LEU A 124 6.29 12.81 13.74
CA LEU A 124 7.34 12.16 12.97
C LEU A 124 7.17 10.65 13.05
N PHE A 125 7.58 9.95 11.99
CA PHE A 125 7.61 8.50 11.98
C PHE A 125 9.06 8.03 11.88
N TYR A 126 9.41 7.07 12.72
CA TYR A 126 10.72 6.45 12.74
C TYR A 126 10.60 4.98 12.39
N ARG A 127 11.54 4.47 11.58
CA ARG A 127 11.76 3.04 11.39
C ARG A 127 12.95 2.62 12.22
N THR A 128 12.86 1.50 12.91
CA THR A 128 13.96 0.92 13.69
C THR A 128 14.13 -0.55 13.35
N ASP A 129 15.29 -1.13 13.67
CA ASP A 129 15.40 -2.58 13.88
C ASP A 129 14.76 -2.99 15.22
N GLY A 130 14.70 -4.29 15.52
CA GLY A 130 14.07 -4.83 16.72
C GLY A 130 14.63 -4.30 18.07
N THR A 131 15.83 -3.72 18.06
CA THR A 131 16.56 -3.21 19.24
C THR A 131 16.88 -1.71 19.15
N ALA A 132 16.40 -1.05 18.09
CA ALA A 132 16.73 0.32 17.73
C ALA A 132 18.25 0.58 17.71
N ASN A 133 19.04 -0.33 17.15
CA ASN A 133 20.46 -0.05 16.85
C ASN A 133 20.56 0.75 15.54
N ALA A 134 19.75 0.41 14.55
CA ALA A 134 19.40 1.29 13.44
C ALA A 134 18.08 2.03 13.74
N ILE A 135 18.09 3.36 13.56
CA ILE A 135 16.91 4.23 13.64
C ILE A 135 16.99 5.20 12.46
N ARG A 136 15.93 5.30 11.68
CA ARG A 136 15.82 6.26 10.58
C ARG A 136 14.52 7.04 10.69
N LEU A 137 14.62 8.35 10.49
CA LEU A 137 13.45 9.16 10.24
C LEU A 137 12.86 8.73 8.90
N GLU A 138 11.61 8.28 8.92
CA GLU A 138 10.85 8.03 7.72
C GLU A 138 10.56 9.38 7.06
N PRO A 139 11.04 9.62 5.82
CA PRO A 139 10.73 10.84 5.10
C PRO A 139 9.21 10.99 5.06
N GLN A 140 8.72 12.06 5.69
CA GLN A 140 7.36 12.49 5.41
C GLN A 140 7.39 13.06 3.99
N PRO A 141 6.43 12.68 3.11
CA PRO A 141 6.24 13.46 1.90
C PRO A 141 6.11 14.93 2.33
N ASP A 142 6.76 15.85 1.60
CA ASP A 142 6.66 17.28 1.87
C ASP A 142 5.20 17.60 2.22
N VAL A 143 4.96 18.20 3.39
CA VAL A 143 3.61 18.59 3.80
C VAL A 143 3.20 19.71 2.87
N VAL A 144 2.69 19.34 1.71
CA VAL A 144 2.12 20.26 0.75
C VAL A 144 0.95 20.91 1.47
N THR A 145 0.98 22.22 1.57
CA THR A 145 -0.12 23.01 2.12
C THR A 145 -0.68 23.89 1.01
N LEU A 146 -2.00 24.07 1.02
CA LEU A 146 -2.63 25.04 0.14
C LEU A 146 -2.27 26.45 0.60
N PRO A 147 -2.03 27.39 -0.34
CA PRO A 147 -2.02 28.82 -0.02
C PRO A 147 -3.29 29.21 0.75
N ALA A 148 -3.18 30.14 1.70
CA ALA A 148 -4.26 30.45 2.64
C ALA A 148 -5.56 30.86 1.93
N ASP A 149 -5.45 31.67 0.88
CA ASP A 149 -6.56 32.13 0.04
C ASP A 149 -7.21 30.96 -0.73
N VAL A 150 -6.41 30.04 -1.26
CA VAL A 150 -6.86 28.83 -1.96
C VAL A 150 -7.60 27.89 -0.99
N SER A 151 -7.04 27.70 0.21
CA SER A 151 -7.66 26.90 1.29
C SER A 151 -9.01 27.50 1.71
N GLN A 152 -9.07 28.82 1.92
CA GLN A 152 -10.31 29.52 2.27
C GLN A 152 -11.38 29.38 1.18
N ARG A 153 -11.02 29.59 -0.10
CA ARG A 153 -11.94 29.41 -1.24
C ARG A 153 -12.45 27.98 -1.35
N LEU A 154 -11.58 27.00 -1.14
CA LEU A 154 -11.95 25.59 -1.10
C LEU A 154 -12.96 25.32 0.02
N LEU A 155 -12.64 25.67 1.27
CA LEU A 155 -13.49 25.38 2.42
C LEU A 155 -14.85 26.08 2.34
N GLN A 156 -14.91 27.33 1.86
CA GLN A 156 -16.16 28.03 1.58
C GLN A 156 -17.00 27.33 0.51
N THR A 157 -16.35 26.83 -0.55
CA THR A 157 -17.03 26.08 -1.62
C THR A 157 -17.57 24.75 -1.11
N VAL A 158 -16.76 24.00 -0.36
CA VAL A 158 -17.20 22.75 0.27
C VAL A 158 -18.38 23.03 1.20
N ALA A 159 -18.30 24.03 2.07
CA ALA A 159 -19.35 24.38 3.01
C ALA A 159 -20.71 24.59 2.32
N ARG A 160 -20.72 25.33 1.20
CA ARG A 160 -21.93 25.53 0.39
C ARG A 160 -22.44 24.23 -0.24
N GLN A 161 -21.56 23.44 -0.83
CA GLN A 161 -21.95 22.22 -1.56
C GLN A 161 -22.46 21.11 -0.65
N VAL A 162 -21.81 20.90 0.51
CA VAL A 162 -22.15 19.80 1.43
C VAL A 162 -22.99 20.24 2.64
N ARG A 163 -23.32 21.54 2.72
CA ARG A 163 -24.13 22.15 3.80
C ARG A 163 -23.56 21.91 5.20
N VAL A 164 -22.24 22.02 5.33
CA VAL A 164 -21.52 21.93 6.61
C VAL A 164 -20.85 23.29 6.88
N PRO A 165 -20.99 23.89 8.07
CA PRO A 165 -20.33 25.15 8.38
C PRO A 165 -18.81 25.07 8.18
N VAL A 166 -18.19 26.14 7.66
CA VAL A 166 -16.73 26.21 7.44
C VAL A 166 -15.95 25.86 8.70
N SER A 167 -16.43 26.26 9.88
CA SER A 167 -15.82 25.97 11.19
C SER A 167 -15.75 24.47 11.53
N ARG A 168 -16.49 23.61 10.84
CA ARG A 168 -16.45 22.15 10.99
C ARG A 168 -15.65 21.47 9.89
N LEU A 169 -15.12 22.21 8.92
CA LEU A 169 -14.36 21.68 7.80
C LEU A 169 -12.87 21.89 8.00
N ARG A 170 -12.08 20.91 7.58
CA ARG A 170 -10.62 21.03 7.50
C ARG A 170 -10.08 20.31 6.27
N VAL A 171 -9.01 20.83 5.70
CA VAL A 171 -8.23 20.15 4.66
C VAL A 171 -7.38 19.10 5.36
N ALA A 172 -7.67 17.82 5.13
CA ALA A 172 -6.93 16.70 5.72
C ALA A 172 -5.66 16.37 4.95
N ALA A 173 -5.68 16.50 3.63
CA ALA A 173 -4.52 16.25 2.78
C ALA A 173 -4.64 17.03 1.49
N VAL A 174 -3.49 17.35 0.89
CA VAL A 174 -3.42 17.92 -0.46
C VAL A 174 -2.17 17.40 -1.16
N LYS A 175 -2.24 17.28 -2.49
CA LYS A 175 -1.08 17.10 -3.35
C LYS A 175 -1.20 17.93 -4.63
N PRO A 176 -0.07 18.33 -5.24
CA PRO A 176 -0.10 18.92 -6.57
C PRO A 176 -0.66 17.92 -7.58
N ALA A 177 -1.34 18.43 -8.60
CA ALA A 177 -1.90 17.66 -9.68
C ALA A 177 -1.90 18.45 -10.98
N THR A 178 -1.96 17.73 -12.10
CA THR A 178 -2.14 18.32 -13.43
C THR A 178 -3.39 17.70 -14.05
N TRP A 179 -4.26 18.55 -14.58
CA TRP A 179 -5.59 18.16 -15.02
C TRP A 179 -5.84 18.44 -16.50
N ASP A 180 -6.74 17.64 -17.08
CA ASP A 180 -7.36 17.92 -18.36
C ASP A 180 -8.47 19.00 -18.25
N GLY A 181 -9.17 19.27 -19.36
CA GLY A 181 -10.27 20.25 -19.39
C GLY A 181 -11.42 19.97 -18.41
N CYS A 182 -11.54 18.73 -17.94
CA CYS A 182 -12.56 18.28 -16.99
C CYS A 182 -12.06 18.27 -15.53
N LEU A 183 -10.91 18.89 -15.26
CA LEU A 183 -10.24 18.85 -13.96
C LEU A 183 -9.98 17.41 -13.47
N GLY A 184 -9.73 16.47 -14.38
CA GLY A 184 -9.46 15.08 -14.05
C GLY A 184 -10.66 14.29 -13.54
N ILE A 185 -11.89 14.81 -13.68
CA ILE A 185 -13.11 14.06 -13.39
C ILE A 185 -13.55 13.28 -14.63
N TYR A 186 -13.40 11.96 -14.56
CA TYR A 186 -13.87 11.05 -15.59
C TYR A 186 -15.39 10.90 -15.54
N LYS A 187 -16.05 11.10 -16.69
CA LYS A 187 -17.42 10.66 -16.95
C LYS A 187 -17.48 9.84 -18.24
N PRO A 188 -18.19 8.71 -18.27
CA PRO A 188 -18.36 7.91 -19.49
C PRO A 188 -18.91 8.76 -20.64
N GLY A 189 -18.27 8.66 -21.81
CA GLY A 189 -18.67 9.38 -23.03
C GLY A 189 -18.37 10.88 -23.05
N GLN A 190 -17.90 11.48 -21.96
CA GLN A 190 -17.54 12.90 -21.93
C GLN A 190 -16.14 13.11 -22.54
N ALA A 191 -16.06 13.95 -23.57
CA ALA A 191 -14.79 14.42 -24.09
C ALA A 191 -14.22 15.53 -23.20
N CYS A 192 -12.92 15.46 -22.92
CA CYS A 192 -12.17 16.46 -22.15
C CYS A 192 -11.00 16.95 -23.00
N THR A 193 -10.73 18.26 -22.98
CA THR A 193 -9.61 18.82 -23.73
C THR A 193 -8.29 18.34 -23.14
N ARG A 194 -7.31 18.02 -24.00
CA ARG A 194 -5.95 17.62 -23.60
C ARG A 194 -5.09 18.84 -23.25
N ILE A 195 -5.53 19.60 -22.24
CA ILE A 195 -4.77 20.71 -21.65
C ILE A 195 -4.07 20.22 -20.37
N ALA A 196 -3.00 20.88 -19.95
CA ALA A 196 -2.32 20.63 -18.69
C ALA A 196 -2.59 21.79 -17.71
N ILE A 197 -3.67 21.68 -16.95
CA ILE A 197 -4.04 22.66 -15.93
C ILE A 197 -3.35 22.27 -14.62
N SER A 198 -2.37 23.06 -14.18
CA SER A 198 -1.77 22.88 -12.85
C SER A 198 -2.78 23.20 -11.75
N GLY A 199 -2.76 22.42 -10.69
CA GLY A 199 -3.61 22.66 -9.53
C GLY A 199 -3.41 21.60 -8.45
N TRP A 200 -4.50 21.28 -7.75
CA TRP A 200 -4.45 20.48 -6.53
C TRP A 200 -5.52 19.41 -6.50
N GLN A 201 -5.16 18.26 -5.92
CA GLN A 201 -6.13 17.30 -5.41
C GLN A 201 -6.15 17.43 -3.89
N ALA A 202 -7.32 17.75 -3.32
CA ALA A 202 -7.48 17.99 -1.89
C ALA A 202 -8.52 17.04 -1.28
N ILE A 203 -8.26 16.63 -0.04
CA ILE A 203 -9.16 15.85 0.79
C ILE A 203 -9.65 16.77 1.89
N VAL A 204 -10.96 17.00 1.94
CA VAL A 204 -11.62 17.81 2.97
C VAL A 204 -12.45 16.90 3.83
N THR A 205 -12.47 17.13 5.14
CA THR A 205 -13.29 16.37 6.06
C THR A 205 -14.11 17.31 6.94
N GLY A 206 -15.30 16.86 7.34
CA GLY A 206 -16.20 17.59 8.22
C GLY A 206 -17.16 16.67 8.95
N GLY A 207 -17.18 16.77 10.28
CA GLY A 207 -17.96 15.85 11.11
C GLY A 207 -17.54 14.41 10.86
N ASP A 208 -18.50 13.56 10.51
CA ASP A 208 -18.35 12.13 10.26
C ASP A 208 -18.08 11.80 8.78
N ARG A 209 -17.67 12.77 7.94
CA ARG A 209 -17.51 12.55 6.49
C ARG A 209 -16.23 13.14 5.91
N SER A 210 -15.84 12.62 4.75
CA SER A 210 -14.80 13.19 3.91
C SER A 210 -15.25 13.38 2.46
N TRP A 211 -14.56 14.27 1.74
CA TRP A 211 -14.80 14.60 0.35
C TRP A 211 -13.49 14.87 -0.37
N VAL A 212 -13.40 14.49 -1.64
CA VAL A 212 -12.23 14.70 -2.48
C VAL A 212 -12.57 15.77 -3.52
N TYR A 213 -11.70 16.75 -3.68
CA TYR A 213 -11.86 17.89 -4.57
C TYR A 213 -10.65 18.05 -5.48
N HIS A 214 -10.91 18.43 -6.73
CA HIS A 214 -9.91 18.82 -7.71
C HIS A 214 -10.09 20.30 -7.99
N LEU A 215 -8.99 21.05 -7.98
CA LEU A 215 -8.99 22.48 -8.19
C LEU A 215 -7.82 22.88 -9.08
N ASP A 216 -7.95 23.99 -9.79
CA ASP A 216 -6.80 24.65 -10.43
C ASP A 216 -5.92 25.37 -9.39
N GLN A 217 -4.80 25.94 -9.84
CA GLN A 217 -3.78 26.53 -8.97
C GLN A 217 -4.34 27.58 -7.99
N ALA A 218 -5.28 28.41 -8.45
CA ALA A 218 -5.85 29.54 -7.71
C ALA A 218 -7.21 29.22 -7.05
N ALA A 219 -7.74 28.00 -7.22
CA ALA A 219 -9.10 27.62 -6.85
C ALA A 219 -10.19 28.51 -7.50
N ASP A 220 -9.97 28.96 -8.74
CA ASP A 220 -11.00 29.61 -9.55
C ASP A 220 -11.98 28.57 -10.11
N ARG A 221 -11.48 27.36 -10.37
CA ARG A 221 -12.29 26.19 -10.68
C ARG A 221 -12.11 25.14 -9.58
N ILE A 222 -13.20 24.74 -8.93
CA ILE A 222 -13.24 23.71 -7.90
C ILE A 222 -14.32 22.70 -8.26
N VAL A 223 -13.96 21.42 -8.40
CA VAL A 223 -14.89 20.34 -8.72
C VAL A 223 -14.76 19.23 -7.70
N GLN A 224 -15.90 18.77 -7.19
CA GLN A 224 -15.95 17.62 -6.31
C GLN A 224 -15.80 16.31 -7.11
N ASN A 225 -14.87 15.46 -6.68
CA ASN A 225 -14.83 14.06 -7.07
C ASN A 225 -15.84 13.28 -6.23
N SER A 226 -17.08 13.20 -6.71
CA SER A 226 -18.18 12.56 -5.99
C SER A 226 -18.01 11.05 -5.84
N THR A 227 -17.34 10.38 -6.80
CA THR A 227 -17.03 8.94 -6.73
C THR A 227 -16.13 8.60 -5.55
N ALA A 228 -15.11 9.42 -5.32
CA ALA A 228 -14.15 9.26 -4.23
C ALA A 228 -14.64 9.83 -2.88
N SER A 229 -15.72 10.59 -2.90
CA SER A 229 -16.24 11.28 -1.73
C SER A 229 -17.22 10.44 -0.92
N GLY A 230 -17.44 10.87 0.33
CA GLY A 230 -18.51 10.38 1.17
C GLY A 230 -18.14 9.16 2.00
N SER A 231 -16.84 8.92 2.23
CA SER A 231 -16.44 8.02 3.32
C SER A 231 -16.97 8.54 4.65
N ARG A 232 -17.18 7.65 5.61
CA ARG A 232 -17.85 7.95 6.88
C ARG A 232 -17.03 7.59 8.11
N GLY A 233 -17.43 8.14 9.25
CA GLY A 233 -16.80 7.88 10.55
C GLY A 233 -15.35 8.35 10.56
N GLU A 234 -14.48 7.54 11.14
CA GLU A 234 -13.05 7.83 11.25
C GLU A 234 -12.27 7.55 9.95
N LEU A 235 -12.93 7.01 8.92
CA LEU A 235 -12.28 6.69 7.66
C LEU A 235 -12.10 7.95 6.79
N VAL A 236 -10.92 8.55 6.88
CA VAL A 236 -10.48 9.64 6.00
C VAL A 236 -9.55 9.06 4.93
N PRO A 237 -9.79 9.31 3.63
CA PRO A 237 -8.90 8.82 2.59
C PRO A 237 -7.54 9.53 2.66
N SER A 238 -6.52 8.86 2.15
CA SER A 238 -5.19 9.41 1.92
C SER A 238 -4.75 9.20 0.47
N PHE A 239 -3.66 9.86 0.08
CA PHE A 239 -3.05 9.63 -1.22
C PHE A 239 -2.10 8.45 -1.15
N MET A 240 -2.26 7.51 -2.08
CA MET A 240 -1.35 6.39 -2.23
C MET A 240 -0.02 6.89 -2.84
N PRO A 241 1.14 6.57 -2.22
CA PRO A 241 2.45 6.89 -2.79
C PRO A 241 2.63 6.30 -4.19
N GLU A 242 3.32 7.00 -5.09
CA GLU A 242 3.50 6.53 -6.48
C GLU A 242 4.26 5.20 -6.55
N GLU A 243 5.24 5.00 -5.66
CA GLU A 243 5.99 3.74 -5.51
C GLU A 243 5.10 2.53 -5.15
N ASN A 244 3.96 2.78 -4.50
CA ASN A 244 3.03 1.75 -4.07
C ASN A 244 1.95 1.44 -5.13
N LYS A 245 2.07 1.96 -6.36
CA LYS A 245 1.12 1.68 -7.46
C LYS A 245 1.68 0.59 -8.38
N PRO A 246 1.19 -0.66 -8.31
CA PRO A 246 1.63 -1.70 -9.22
C PRO A 246 1.27 -1.36 -10.66
N VAL A 247 2.12 -1.74 -11.61
CA VAL A 247 1.79 -1.65 -13.04
C VAL A 247 0.78 -2.75 -13.39
N LEU A 248 -0.34 -2.35 -13.99
CA LEU A 248 -1.34 -3.29 -14.49
C LEU A 248 -0.94 -3.78 -15.88
N GLU A 249 -0.84 -5.10 -16.08
CA GLU A 249 -0.54 -5.68 -17.40
C GLU A 249 -1.67 -5.40 -18.40
N ALA A 250 -1.32 -5.20 -19.68
CA ALA A 250 -2.26 -4.73 -20.71
C ALA A 250 -3.44 -5.69 -20.98
N ASN A 251 -3.27 -6.99 -20.75
CA ASN A 251 -4.31 -8.01 -20.90
C ASN A 251 -5.23 -8.15 -19.67
N ILE A 252 -4.96 -7.42 -18.58
CA ILE A 252 -5.76 -7.47 -17.36
C ILE A 252 -6.83 -6.37 -17.40
N VAL A 253 -8.10 -6.79 -17.27
CA VAL A 253 -9.26 -5.89 -17.15
C VAL A 253 -9.39 -5.40 -15.71
N PHE A 254 -9.18 -6.29 -14.74
CA PHE A 254 -9.31 -5.97 -13.33
C PHE A 254 -8.42 -6.89 -12.47
N GLN A 255 -7.90 -6.35 -11.38
CA GLN A 255 -7.05 -7.09 -10.45
C GLN A 255 -7.39 -6.70 -9.02
N SER A 256 -7.36 -7.69 -8.13
CA SER A 256 -7.50 -7.53 -6.69
C SER A 256 -6.29 -8.16 -6.02
N ILE A 257 -5.57 -7.39 -5.21
CA ILE A 257 -4.42 -7.85 -4.44
C ILE A 257 -4.77 -7.69 -2.97
N VAL A 258 -4.90 -8.80 -2.26
CA VAL A 258 -5.09 -8.81 -0.81
C VAL A 258 -3.74 -9.06 -0.16
N SER A 259 -3.30 -8.14 0.68
CA SER A 259 -2.02 -8.19 1.38
C SER A 259 -2.17 -7.81 2.86
N GLY A 260 -1.30 -8.33 3.70
CA GLY A 260 -1.35 -8.16 5.16
C GLY A 260 -1.64 -9.48 5.88
N GLY A 261 -1.92 -9.41 7.18
CA GLY A 261 -2.05 -10.59 8.04
C GLY A 261 -0.71 -11.10 8.55
N LEU A 262 -0.74 -11.72 9.74
CA LEU A 262 0.43 -12.22 10.48
C LEU A 262 1.34 -13.17 9.68
N MET A 263 0.84 -13.77 8.59
CA MET A 263 1.57 -14.74 7.76
C MET A 263 2.24 -14.12 6.51
N GLY A 264 2.06 -12.82 6.24
CA GLY A 264 2.64 -12.16 5.06
C GLY A 264 2.14 -12.71 3.73
N LYS A 265 0.95 -13.33 3.71
CA LYS A 265 0.36 -13.94 2.52
C LYS A 265 -0.24 -12.85 1.62
N VAL A 266 0.16 -12.84 0.37
CA VAL A 266 -0.42 -12.02 -0.69
C VAL A 266 -1.27 -12.91 -1.61
N THR A 267 -2.54 -12.54 -1.79
CA THR A 267 -3.44 -13.20 -2.74
C THR A 267 -3.80 -12.24 -3.84
N GLN A 268 -3.37 -12.55 -5.06
CA GLN A 268 -3.68 -11.80 -6.26
C GLN A 268 -4.74 -12.55 -7.06
N ILE A 269 -5.85 -11.89 -7.38
CA ILE A 269 -6.88 -12.39 -8.28
C ILE A 269 -6.95 -11.45 -9.49
N THR A 270 -6.83 -11.99 -10.69
CA THR A 270 -6.82 -11.23 -11.94
C THR A 270 -7.94 -11.69 -12.86
N LEU A 271 -8.63 -10.75 -13.49
CA LEU A 271 -9.56 -10.95 -14.58
C LEU A 271 -8.93 -10.43 -15.87
N THR A 272 -8.71 -11.32 -16.82
CA THR A 272 -8.15 -11.00 -18.14
C THR A 272 -9.22 -10.57 -19.15
N ASN A 273 -8.77 -10.00 -20.27
CA ASN A 273 -9.63 -9.56 -21.38
C ASN A 273 -10.38 -10.69 -22.10
N ASP A 274 -9.91 -11.93 -22.01
CA ASP A 274 -10.59 -13.13 -22.50
C ASP A 274 -11.55 -13.74 -21.46
N GLY A 275 -11.73 -13.08 -20.30
CA GLY A 275 -12.71 -13.46 -19.28
C GLY A 275 -12.23 -14.54 -18.31
N VAL A 276 -10.93 -14.82 -18.24
CA VAL A 276 -10.37 -15.81 -17.31
C VAL A 276 -10.07 -15.13 -15.97
N ILE A 277 -10.58 -15.73 -14.89
CA ILE A 277 -10.22 -15.37 -13.52
C ILE A 277 -9.15 -16.33 -13.05
N THR A 278 -7.98 -15.79 -12.67
CA THR A 278 -6.88 -16.57 -12.11
C THR A 278 -6.51 -16.07 -10.72
N GLN A 279 -5.96 -16.97 -9.90
CA GLN A 279 -5.42 -16.68 -8.59
C GLN A 279 -3.94 -17.02 -8.53
N LEU A 280 -3.16 -16.12 -7.95
CA LEU A 280 -1.76 -16.33 -7.59
C LEU A 280 -1.60 -16.03 -6.09
N ILE A 281 -0.92 -16.92 -5.38
CA ILE A 281 -0.61 -16.76 -3.96
C ILE A 281 0.90 -16.60 -3.83
N SER A 282 1.32 -15.58 -3.09
CA SER A 282 2.71 -15.39 -2.68
C SER A 282 2.80 -15.31 -1.15
N ALA A 283 3.87 -15.83 -0.57
CA ALA A 283 4.22 -15.73 0.84
C ALA A 283 5.75 -15.77 0.95
N PRO A 284 6.36 -15.54 2.14
CA PRO A 284 7.81 -15.68 2.29
C PRO A 284 8.28 -17.04 1.76
N ASN A 285 9.20 -17.03 0.78
CA ASN A 285 9.76 -18.20 0.09
C ASN A 285 8.77 -19.04 -0.75
N ILE A 286 7.54 -18.58 -0.98
CA ILE A 286 6.53 -19.31 -1.74
C ILE A 286 5.92 -18.38 -2.80
N ARG A 287 5.94 -18.81 -4.05
CA ARG A 287 5.14 -18.21 -5.12
C ARG A 287 4.44 -19.30 -5.91
N SER A 288 3.11 -19.33 -5.85
CA SER A 288 2.33 -20.28 -6.63
C SER A 288 2.38 -19.93 -8.12
N ARG A 289 2.11 -20.93 -8.97
CA ARG A 289 1.71 -20.65 -10.36
C ARG A 289 0.29 -20.05 -10.37
N PRO A 290 -0.08 -19.25 -11.38
CA PRO A 290 -1.46 -18.83 -11.56
C PRO A 290 -2.37 -20.04 -11.75
N VAL A 291 -3.46 -20.11 -10.98
CA VAL A 291 -4.49 -21.16 -11.08
C VAL A 291 -5.77 -20.53 -11.63
N VAL A 292 -6.38 -21.16 -12.63
CA VAL A 292 -7.68 -20.71 -13.17
C VAL A 292 -8.77 -21.04 -12.15
N LEU A 293 -9.46 -20.01 -11.65
CA LEU A 293 -10.61 -20.17 -10.76
C LEU A 293 -11.91 -20.32 -11.53
N LYS A 294 -12.08 -19.51 -12.58
CA LYS A 294 -13.33 -19.41 -13.33
C LYS A 294 -13.09 -18.84 -14.73
N ARG A 295 -13.99 -19.14 -15.66
CA ARG A 295 -14.10 -18.47 -16.96
C ARG A 295 -15.46 -17.81 -17.07
N LEU A 296 -15.48 -16.51 -17.32
CA LEU A 296 -16.70 -15.73 -17.52
C LEU A 296 -17.15 -15.81 -18.96
N SER A 297 -18.47 -15.75 -19.19
CA SER A 297 -18.99 -15.48 -20.52
C SER A 297 -18.65 -14.05 -20.95
N GLN A 298 -18.65 -13.79 -22.27
CA GLN A 298 -18.46 -12.44 -22.80
C GLN A 298 -19.50 -11.45 -22.27
N GLN A 299 -20.72 -11.91 -22.00
CA GLN A 299 -21.76 -11.10 -21.39
C GLN A 299 -21.44 -10.73 -19.94
N GLN A 300 -20.96 -11.69 -19.13
CA GLN A 300 -20.57 -11.44 -17.73
C GLN A 300 -19.37 -10.48 -17.65
N LEU A 301 -18.37 -10.66 -18.51
CA LEU A 301 -17.23 -9.75 -18.61
C LEU A 301 -17.69 -8.32 -18.94
N LYS A 302 -18.53 -8.18 -19.98
CA LYS A 302 -19.07 -6.87 -20.39
C LYS A 302 -19.92 -6.23 -19.29
N GLN A 303 -20.74 -7.00 -18.59
CA GLN A 303 -21.53 -6.52 -17.46
C GLN A 303 -20.63 -5.97 -16.34
N PHE A 304 -19.53 -6.65 -16.02
CA PHE A 304 -18.60 -6.14 -15.01
C PHE A 304 -17.88 -4.86 -15.47
N GLN A 305 -17.43 -4.81 -16.73
CA GLN A 305 -16.85 -3.59 -17.30
C GLN A 305 -17.83 -2.40 -17.25
N GLN A 306 -19.12 -2.65 -17.54
CA GLN A 306 -20.18 -1.65 -17.41
C GLN A 306 -20.35 -1.17 -15.97
N VAL A 307 -20.17 -2.04 -14.96
CA VAL A 307 -20.15 -1.60 -13.56
C VAL A 307 -18.99 -0.64 -13.31
N LEU A 308 -17.77 -0.96 -13.77
CA LEU A 308 -16.61 -0.08 -13.61
C LEU A 308 -16.84 1.30 -14.24
N GLU A 309 -17.45 1.35 -15.42
CA GLU A 309 -17.81 2.61 -16.10
C GLU A 309 -18.92 3.37 -15.37
N ALA A 310 -20.04 2.69 -15.06
CA ALA A 310 -21.19 3.30 -14.40
C ALA A 310 -20.87 3.82 -13.00
N LYS A 311 -19.92 3.19 -12.30
CA LYS A 311 -19.41 3.66 -11.00
C LYS A 311 -18.19 4.57 -11.13
N GLN A 312 -17.78 4.89 -12.36
CA GLN A 312 -16.68 5.81 -12.66
C GLN A 312 -15.40 5.44 -11.89
N PHE A 313 -15.05 4.16 -11.86
CA PHE A 313 -13.96 3.63 -11.04
C PHE A 313 -12.61 4.36 -11.23
N ARG A 314 -12.39 4.96 -12.41
CA ARG A 314 -11.22 5.82 -12.71
C ARG A 314 -11.07 7.02 -11.77
N ASN A 315 -12.17 7.54 -11.24
CA ASN A 315 -12.14 8.66 -10.29
C ASN A 315 -11.60 8.26 -8.91
N LEU A 316 -11.38 6.97 -8.63
CA LEU A 316 -10.78 6.49 -7.38
C LEU A 316 -9.25 6.40 -7.43
N ASN A 317 -8.66 6.70 -8.60
CA ASN A 317 -7.24 6.47 -8.85
C ASN A 317 -6.33 7.18 -7.84
N GLY A 318 -5.40 6.43 -7.25
CA GLY A 318 -4.38 6.93 -6.35
C GLY A 318 -4.88 7.25 -4.94
N LEU A 319 -6.07 6.78 -4.55
CA LEU A 319 -6.62 6.96 -3.22
C LEU A 319 -6.51 5.69 -2.37
N SER A 320 -6.34 5.88 -1.07
CA SER A 320 -6.29 4.81 -0.08
C SER A 320 -7.30 5.08 1.03
N TYR A 321 -8.11 4.08 1.37
CA TYR A 321 -9.16 4.13 2.40
C TYR A 321 -8.82 3.13 3.50
N LEU A 322 -7.82 3.47 4.31
CA LEU A 322 -7.32 2.66 5.40
C LEU A 322 -7.59 3.35 6.74
N SER A 323 -8.04 2.59 7.74
CA SER A 323 -8.08 3.03 9.13
C SER A 323 -6.81 2.61 9.86
N SER A 324 -6.64 3.04 11.12
CA SER A 324 -5.50 2.64 11.95
C SER A 324 -5.37 1.12 12.12
N ALA A 325 -6.48 0.38 11.97
CA ALA A 325 -6.46 -1.08 11.96
C ALA A 325 -5.57 -1.67 10.84
N ALA A 326 -5.32 -0.96 9.74
CA ALA A 326 -4.36 -1.41 8.73
C ALA A 326 -2.94 -1.57 9.29
N PHE A 327 -2.62 -0.85 10.38
CA PHE A 327 -1.35 -0.97 11.10
C PHE A 327 -1.33 -2.08 12.15
N ALA A 328 -2.44 -2.78 12.37
CA ALA A 328 -2.53 -3.94 13.27
C ALA A 328 -2.60 -5.26 12.47
N ASP A 329 -1.88 -5.32 11.35
CA ASP A 329 -1.80 -6.47 10.43
C ASP A 329 -3.15 -6.91 9.82
N TYR A 330 -4.19 -6.08 9.86
CA TYR A 330 -5.43 -6.42 9.16
C TYR A 330 -5.23 -6.40 7.65
N PRO A 331 -5.81 -7.37 6.92
CA PRO A 331 -5.65 -7.45 5.48
C PRO A 331 -6.24 -6.22 4.79
N THR A 332 -5.48 -5.67 3.87
CA THR A 332 -5.91 -4.60 2.96
C THR A 332 -6.06 -5.16 1.55
N THR A 333 -6.96 -4.56 0.79
CA THR A 333 -7.25 -4.94 -0.58
C THR A 333 -6.95 -3.77 -1.50
N MET A 334 -6.07 -3.99 -2.47
CA MET A 334 -5.82 -3.08 -3.59
C MET A 334 -6.58 -3.56 -4.81
N LEU A 335 -7.34 -2.66 -5.43
CA LEU A 335 -8.09 -2.90 -6.66
C LEU A 335 -7.48 -2.08 -7.79
N GLN A 336 -7.31 -2.72 -8.95
CA GLN A 336 -6.74 -2.10 -10.13
C GLN A 336 -7.59 -2.38 -11.37
N ALA A 337 -7.69 -1.36 -12.22
CA ALA A 337 -8.21 -1.43 -13.57
C ALA A 337 -7.41 -0.45 -14.44
N THR A 338 -7.65 -0.43 -15.75
CA THR A 338 -6.95 0.48 -16.66
C THR A 338 -7.04 1.93 -16.18
N GLY A 339 -5.89 2.52 -15.84
CA GLY A 339 -5.78 3.91 -15.38
C GLY A 339 -6.32 4.18 -13.98
N SER A 340 -6.58 3.15 -13.16
CA SER A 340 -7.09 3.33 -11.80
C SER A 340 -6.56 2.29 -10.82
N THR A 341 -6.03 2.76 -9.71
CA THR A 341 -5.70 1.94 -8.54
C THR A 341 -6.31 2.57 -7.29
N VAL A 342 -6.95 1.77 -6.44
CA VAL A 342 -7.48 2.19 -5.14
C VAL A 342 -7.22 1.12 -4.11
N GLN A 343 -6.88 1.52 -2.88
CA GLN A 343 -6.67 0.60 -1.77
C GLN A 343 -7.73 0.83 -0.68
N TYR A 344 -8.16 -0.23 -0.01
CA TYR A 344 -9.08 -0.14 1.11
C TYR A 344 -8.86 -1.26 2.13
N ILE A 345 -9.42 -1.08 3.34
CA ILE A 345 -9.46 -2.11 4.37
C ILE A 345 -10.86 -2.73 4.47
N ASP A 346 -10.95 -4.06 4.47
CA ASP A 346 -12.23 -4.79 4.46
C ASP A 346 -13.06 -4.57 5.75
N LEU A 347 -12.44 -4.16 6.86
CA LEU A 347 -13.14 -3.80 8.10
C LEU A 347 -14.06 -2.59 7.95
N GLU A 348 -13.69 -1.66 7.06
CA GLU A 348 -14.37 -0.37 6.91
C GLU A 348 -15.37 -0.37 5.75
N MET A 349 -15.79 -1.56 5.30
CA MET A 349 -16.66 -1.73 4.12
C MET A 349 -17.95 -0.90 4.18
N LYS A 350 -18.52 -0.64 5.36
CA LYS A 350 -19.73 0.21 5.50
C LYS A 350 -19.44 1.71 5.38
N ASN A 351 -18.20 2.10 5.64
CA ASN A 351 -17.71 3.47 5.70
C ASN A 351 -17.03 3.92 4.40
N LEU A 352 -16.81 3.02 3.43
CA LEU A 352 -16.29 3.36 2.10
C LEU A 352 -17.28 4.17 1.25
N PRO A 353 -16.80 4.96 0.27
CA PRO A 353 -17.63 5.61 -0.72
C PRO A 353 -18.60 4.64 -1.41
N PRO A 354 -19.88 5.03 -1.64
CA PRO A 354 -20.88 4.13 -2.23
C PRO A 354 -20.46 3.50 -3.56
N ALA A 355 -19.77 4.26 -4.42
CA ALA A 355 -19.29 3.77 -5.72
C ALA A 355 -18.27 2.63 -5.56
N LEU A 356 -17.29 2.81 -4.66
CA LEU A 356 -16.28 1.79 -4.35
C LEU A 356 -16.94 0.52 -3.78
N ARG A 357 -17.88 0.65 -2.85
CA ARG A 357 -18.64 -0.50 -2.31
C ARG A 357 -19.36 -1.29 -3.39
N GLN A 358 -19.98 -0.61 -4.35
CA GLN A 358 -20.70 -1.26 -5.45
C GLN A 358 -19.76 -1.99 -6.41
N VAL A 359 -18.57 -1.45 -6.68
CA VAL A 359 -17.53 -2.16 -7.45
C VAL A 359 -17.04 -3.40 -6.70
N ILE A 360 -16.73 -3.29 -5.41
CA ILE A 360 -16.31 -4.43 -4.57
C ILE A 360 -17.39 -5.51 -4.55
N GLN A 361 -18.66 -5.14 -4.40
CA GLN A 361 -19.78 -6.08 -4.40
C GLN A 361 -19.97 -6.76 -5.76
N ALA A 362 -19.80 -6.04 -6.87
CA ALA A 362 -19.87 -6.63 -8.21
C ALA A 362 -18.70 -7.60 -8.44
N TRP A 363 -17.49 -7.23 -8.00
CA TRP A 363 -16.30 -8.09 -8.08
C TRP A 363 -16.47 -9.39 -7.29
N LYS A 364 -16.96 -9.32 -6.04
CA LYS A 364 -17.21 -10.49 -5.18
C LYS A 364 -18.29 -11.45 -5.71
N LYS A 365 -19.10 -11.02 -6.70
CA LYS A 365 -20.17 -11.84 -7.31
C LYS A 365 -19.72 -12.60 -8.57
N LEU A 366 -18.58 -12.24 -9.13
CA LEU A 366 -17.97 -12.99 -10.23
C LEU A 366 -17.40 -14.29 -9.70
#